data_AF-A0A3D2W256-F1
#
_entry.id   AF-A0A3D2W256-F1
#
_cell.length_a   1.000
_cell.length_b   1.000
_cell.length_c   1.000
_cell.angle_alpha   90.00
_cell.angle_beta   90.00
_cell.angle_gamma   90.00
#
_symmetry.space_group_name_H-M   'P 1'
#
loop_
_entity.id
_entity.type
_entity.pdbx_description
1 polymer ?
#
loop_
_entity_poly.entity_id
_entity_poly.type
_entity_poly.pdbx_seq_one_letter_code
_entity_poly.pdbx_strand_id
1 'polypeptide(L)'
;MGRLIPAVIIGATLLASPARAQSPEASQAQDLTNCAGAVAALGGYDVLTFAGNESNEWGAVLARIMAAMNREPGVEGMTGRYAASAARGFWAERPRAEQEAQARSCRERFG
;
A
#
# COMPACT_ATOMS: atom_id res chain seq x y z
N MET A 1 -39.81 -0.91 -54.76
CA MET A 1 -39.03 -2.06 -54.25
C MET A 1 -37.73 -1.52 -53.68
N GLY A 2 -37.52 -1.64 -52.37
CA GLY A 2 -36.28 -1.23 -51.70
C GLY A 2 -36.23 -1.87 -50.32
N ARG A 3 -35.63 -3.06 -50.24
CA ARG A 3 -35.36 -3.81 -49.00
C ARG A 3 -34.07 -3.27 -48.38
N LEU A 4 -34.08 -2.89 -47.10
CA LEU A 4 -32.90 -2.94 -46.22
C LEU A 4 -33.34 -3.15 -44.75
N ILE A 5 -33.02 -4.33 -44.22
CA ILE A 5 -32.87 -4.75 -42.81
C ILE A 5 -31.33 -4.79 -42.62
N PRO A 6 -30.64 -4.39 -41.51
CA PRO A 6 -30.91 -4.76 -40.10
C PRO A 6 -30.52 -3.70 -39.02
N ALA A 7 -30.94 -3.93 -37.77
CA ALA A 7 -30.14 -3.54 -36.60
C ALA A 7 -30.46 -4.47 -35.42
N VAL A 8 -29.59 -5.46 -35.20
CA VAL A 8 -29.61 -6.34 -34.03
C VAL A 8 -28.95 -5.57 -32.88
N ILE A 9 -29.75 -5.15 -31.89
CA ILE A 9 -29.25 -4.62 -30.62
C ILE A 9 -28.95 -5.82 -29.72
N ILE A 10 -27.69 -6.22 -29.65
CA ILE A 10 -27.18 -7.10 -28.58
C ILE A 10 -26.91 -6.21 -27.37
N GLY A 11 -27.92 -6.11 -26.50
CA GLY A 11 -27.86 -5.34 -25.26
C GLY A 11 -27.74 -6.27 -24.05
N ALA A 12 -26.89 -5.84 -23.11
CA ALA A 12 -26.66 -6.39 -21.76
C ALA A 12 -25.63 -7.52 -21.65
N THR A 13 -24.35 -7.16 -21.82
CA THR A 13 -23.31 -7.77 -20.99
C THR A 13 -23.63 -7.43 -19.53
N LEU A 14 -24.04 -8.44 -18.77
CA LEU A 14 -24.03 -8.39 -17.31
C LEU A 14 -22.57 -8.18 -16.88
N LEU A 15 -22.23 -6.93 -16.57
CA LEU A 15 -21.02 -6.57 -15.85
C LEU A 15 -21.12 -7.20 -14.46
N ALA A 16 -20.62 -8.43 -14.33
CA ALA A 16 -20.31 -9.02 -13.05
C ALA A 16 -19.22 -8.14 -12.41
N SER A 17 -19.63 -7.29 -11.47
CA SER A 17 -18.72 -6.50 -10.65
C SER A 17 -17.70 -7.43 -9.98
N PRO A 18 -16.38 -7.21 -10.13
CA PRO A 18 -15.41 -7.92 -9.31
C PRO A 18 -15.40 -7.26 -7.93
N ALA A 19 -16.46 -7.45 -7.13
CA ALA A 19 -16.53 -6.97 -5.75
C ALA A 19 -15.68 -7.82 -4.77
N ARG A 20 -14.71 -8.58 -5.28
CA ARG A 20 -13.79 -9.44 -4.52
C ARG A 20 -12.32 -9.01 -4.60
N ALA A 21 -12.05 -7.76 -4.95
CA ALA A 21 -10.70 -7.21 -5.01
C ALA A 21 -10.18 -6.67 -3.68
N GLN A 22 -11.05 -6.48 -2.67
CA GLN A 22 -10.69 -5.91 -1.38
C GLN A 22 -11.23 -6.83 -0.28
N SER A 23 -10.49 -7.89 0.01
CA SER A 23 -10.67 -8.57 1.30
C SER A 23 -10.09 -7.65 2.39
N PRO A 24 -10.68 -7.62 3.61
CA PRO A 24 -10.16 -6.79 4.70
C PRO A 24 -8.66 -7.02 4.97
N GLU A 25 -8.20 -8.26 4.80
CA GLU A 25 -6.80 -8.67 4.97
C GLU A 25 -5.89 -8.04 3.91
N ALA A 26 -6.33 -8.06 2.63
CA ALA A 26 -5.60 -7.39 1.56
C ALA A 26 -5.50 -5.86 1.79
N SER A 27 -6.53 -5.26 2.39
CA SER A 27 -6.51 -3.84 2.78
C SER A 27 -5.48 -3.57 3.87
N GLN A 28 -5.38 -4.44 4.88
CA GLN A 28 -4.44 -4.25 5.99
C GLN A 28 -2.98 -4.46 5.56
N ALA A 29 -2.70 -5.50 4.77
CA ALA A 29 -1.39 -5.73 4.18
C ALA A 29 -0.93 -4.55 3.31
N GLN A 30 -1.82 -3.99 2.50
CA GLN A 30 -1.55 -2.79 1.69
C GLN A 30 -1.31 -1.56 2.57
N ASP A 31 -2.13 -1.33 3.59
CA ASP A 31 -1.96 -0.21 4.52
C ASP A 31 -0.61 -0.27 5.24
N LEU A 32 -0.24 -1.44 5.77
CA LEU A 32 1.01 -1.64 6.49
C LEU A 32 2.22 -1.40 5.58
N THR A 33 2.25 -1.99 4.39
CA THR A 33 3.36 -1.84 3.44
C THR A 33 3.47 -0.41 2.90
N ASN A 34 2.33 0.24 2.61
CA ASN A 34 2.28 1.64 2.21
C ASN A 34 2.80 2.56 3.34
N CYS A 35 2.38 2.32 4.58
CA CYS A 35 2.82 3.08 5.74
C CYS A 35 4.31 2.90 6.05
N ALA A 36 4.83 1.67 5.95
CA ALA A 36 6.26 1.42 6.09
C ALA A 36 7.05 2.19 5.02
N GLY A 37 6.56 2.21 3.77
CA GLY A 37 7.16 2.98 2.69
C GLY A 37 7.19 4.49 2.95
N ALA A 38 6.07 5.07 3.39
CA ALA A 38 5.96 6.50 3.68
C ALA A 38 6.90 6.93 4.83
N VAL A 39 6.91 6.17 5.93
CA VAL A 39 7.78 6.45 7.08
C VAL A 39 9.25 6.27 6.71
N ALA A 40 9.58 5.25 5.92
CA ALA A 40 10.94 5.04 5.43
C ALA A 40 11.42 6.14 4.47
N ALA A 41 10.54 6.67 3.61
CA ALA A 41 10.87 7.78 2.73
C ALA A 41 11.16 9.06 3.54
N LEU A 42 10.28 9.39 4.50
CA LEU A 42 10.44 10.57 5.36
C LEU A 42 11.70 10.50 6.23
N GLY A 43 11.94 9.34 6.85
CA GLY A 43 13.07 9.11 7.75
C GLY A 43 14.38 8.74 7.05
N GLY A 44 14.36 8.55 5.73
CA GLY A 44 15.55 8.18 4.95
C GLY A 44 16.03 6.74 5.17
N TYR A 45 15.17 5.84 5.67
CA TYR A 45 15.52 4.43 5.92
C TYR A 45 15.40 3.57 4.67
N ASP A 46 16.17 2.50 4.60
CA ASP A 46 15.95 1.41 3.65
C ASP A 46 15.24 0.24 4.37
N VAL A 47 14.03 -0.08 3.93
CA VAL A 47 13.19 -1.12 4.56
C VAL A 47 13.79 -2.53 4.40
N LEU A 48 14.61 -2.75 3.38
CA LEU A 48 15.26 -4.04 3.17
C LEU A 48 16.35 -4.30 4.21
N THR A 49 17.04 -3.26 4.66
CA THR A 49 18.19 -3.35 5.58
C THR A 49 17.93 -2.78 6.98
N PHE A 50 16.74 -2.21 7.22
CA PHE A 50 16.37 -1.62 8.50
C PHE A 50 16.45 -2.63 9.66
N ALA A 51 17.25 -2.30 10.67
CA ALA A 51 17.56 -3.13 11.83
C ALA A 51 16.69 -2.84 13.08
N GLY A 52 15.96 -1.73 13.10
CA GLY A 52 15.02 -1.40 14.20
C GLY A 52 15.65 -0.79 15.46
N ASN A 53 16.92 -0.42 15.44
CA ASN A 53 17.65 0.19 16.57
C ASN A 53 17.79 1.72 16.48
N GLU A 54 17.14 2.35 15.50
CA GLU A 54 17.15 3.80 15.32
C GLU A 54 16.42 4.50 16.48
N SER A 55 17.07 5.47 17.11
CA SER A 55 16.54 6.15 18.32
C SER A 55 15.66 7.37 18.01
N ASN A 56 15.50 7.73 16.74
CA ASN A 56 14.64 8.84 16.33
C ASN A 56 13.16 8.41 16.26
N GLU A 57 12.25 9.39 16.21
CA GLU A 57 10.80 9.13 16.26
C GLU A 57 10.33 8.20 15.13
N TRP A 58 10.83 8.40 13.90
CA TRP A 58 10.35 7.70 12.72
C TRP A 58 10.90 6.28 12.63
N GLY A 59 12.10 6.05 13.16
CA GLY A 59 12.67 4.71 13.33
C GLY A 59 11.84 3.85 14.27
N ALA A 60 11.40 4.40 15.40
CA ALA A 60 10.52 3.68 16.33
C ALA A 60 9.16 3.32 15.69
N VAL A 61 8.56 4.26 14.94
CA VAL A 61 7.31 4.02 14.20
C VAL A 61 7.51 2.95 13.13
N LEU A 62 8.59 3.03 12.34
CA LEU A 62 8.90 2.05 11.31
C LEU A 62 9.09 0.65 11.90
N ALA A 63 9.79 0.53 13.04
CA ALA A 63 9.99 -0.75 13.72
C ALA A 63 8.65 -1.40 14.14
N ARG A 64 7.70 -0.60 14.65
CA ARG A 64 6.36 -1.09 15.02
C ARG A 64 5.55 -1.54 13.80
N ILE A 65 5.55 -0.77 12.72
CA ILE A 65 4.87 -1.14 11.47
C ILE A 65 5.47 -2.42 10.90
N MET A 66 6.79 -2.56 10.86
CA MET A 66 7.45 -3.78 10.37
C MET A 66 7.17 -5.00 11.26
N ALA A 67 7.05 -4.82 12.58
CA ALA A 67 6.62 -5.88 13.48
C ALA A 67 5.15 -6.27 13.26
N ALA A 68 4.29 -5.34 12.84
CA ALA A 68 2.91 -5.65 12.44
C ALA A 68 2.87 -6.38 11.09
N MET A 69 3.64 -5.93 10.09
CA MET A 69 3.79 -6.62 8.79
C MET A 69 4.22 -8.07 8.95
N ASN A 70 5.19 -8.35 9.84
CA ASN A 70 5.66 -9.70 10.09
C ASN A 70 4.62 -10.64 10.74
N ARG A 71 3.48 -10.11 11.16
CA ARG A 71 2.35 -10.87 11.72
C ARG A 71 1.14 -10.90 10.78
N GLU A 72 1.21 -10.17 9.66
CA GLU A 72 0.10 -10.01 8.72
C GLU A 72 0.23 -10.99 7.55
N PRO A 73 -0.77 -11.86 7.30
CA PRO A 73 -0.77 -12.78 6.18
C PRO A 73 -0.53 -12.10 4.82
N GLY A 74 0.45 -12.61 4.07
CA GLY A 74 0.78 -12.15 2.72
C GLY A 74 1.83 -11.04 2.66
N VAL A 75 2.26 -10.49 3.79
CA VAL A 75 3.35 -9.50 3.86
C VAL A 75 4.38 -9.82 4.95
N GLU A 76 4.45 -11.07 5.40
CA GLU A 76 5.43 -11.49 6.37
C GLU A 76 6.85 -11.47 5.80
N GLY A 77 7.83 -11.12 6.65
CA GLY A 77 9.24 -11.20 6.32
C GLY A 77 9.62 -10.38 5.08
N MET A 78 10.32 -11.02 4.15
CA MET A 78 10.84 -10.34 2.96
C MET A 78 9.75 -9.88 1.99
N THR A 79 8.61 -10.56 1.92
CA THR A 79 7.50 -10.18 1.04
C THR A 79 7.02 -8.77 1.36
N GLY A 80 6.73 -8.51 2.64
CA GLY A 80 6.34 -7.17 3.09
C GLY A 80 7.47 -6.16 2.92
N ARG A 81 8.72 -6.53 3.18
CA ARG A 81 9.86 -5.61 3.00
C ARG A 81 10.02 -5.16 1.54
N TYR A 82 9.85 -6.05 0.57
CA TYR A 82 9.88 -5.66 -0.84
C TYR A 82 8.70 -4.75 -1.22
N ALA A 83 7.49 -5.07 -0.75
CA ALA A 83 6.30 -4.22 -0.99
C ALA A 83 6.48 -2.82 -0.36
N ALA A 84 6.98 -2.75 0.87
CA ALA A 84 7.28 -1.49 1.54
C ALA A 84 8.44 -0.72 0.87
N SER A 85 9.45 -1.42 0.33
CA SER A 85 10.52 -0.79 -0.45
C SER A 85 9.99 -0.19 -1.75
N ALA A 86 9.04 -0.84 -2.41
CA ALA A 86 8.38 -0.29 -3.59
C ALA A 86 7.56 0.96 -3.23
N ALA A 87 6.78 0.90 -2.14
CA ALA A 87 6.04 2.04 -1.62
C ALA A 87 6.96 3.20 -1.21
N ARG A 88 8.12 2.92 -0.61
CA ARG A 88 9.14 3.93 -0.30
C ARG A 88 9.58 4.68 -1.56
N GLY A 89 9.81 3.97 -2.67
CA GLY A 89 10.15 4.61 -3.95
C GLY A 89 9.09 5.60 -4.39
N PHE A 90 7.82 5.20 -4.35
CA PHE A 90 6.68 6.08 -4.63
C PHE A 90 6.64 7.32 -3.71
N TRP A 91 6.85 7.14 -2.41
CA TRP A 91 6.79 8.24 -1.44
C TRP A 91 8.00 9.17 -1.52
N ALA A 92 9.17 8.66 -1.89
CA ALA A 92 10.39 9.46 -2.06
C ALA A 92 10.24 10.51 -3.18
N GLU A 93 9.40 10.25 -4.18
CA GLU A 93 9.08 11.18 -5.26
C GLU A 93 8.05 12.25 -4.85
N ARG A 94 7.38 12.09 -3.70
CA ARG A 94 6.36 13.04 -3.21
C ARG A 94 7.00 14.23 -2.50
N PRO A 95 6.35 15.41 -2.50
CA PRO A 95 6.76 16.53 -1.67
C PRO A 95 6.89 16.14 -0.19
N ARG A 96 7.89 16.68 0.50
CA ARG A 96 8.17 16.35 1.90
C ARG A 96 6.97 16.55 2.83
N ALA A 97 6.16 17.58 2.58
CA ALA A 97 4.95 17.84 3.34
C ALA A 97 3.91 16.71 3.22
N GLU A 98 3.78 16.09 2.04
CA GLU A 98 2.88 14.95 1.83
C GLU A 98 3.41 13.70 2.53
N GLN A 99 4.72 13.45 2.45
CA GLN A 99 5.37 12.34 3.18
C GLN A 99 5.11 12.46 4.69
N GLU A 100 5.28 13.67 5.24
CA GLU A 100 5.08 13.94 6.66
C GLU A 100 3.61 13.81 7.09
N ALA A 101 2.68 14.27 6.26
CA ALA A 101 1.25 14.08 6.50
C ALA A 101 0.87 12.59 6.53
N GLN A 102 1.36 11.80 5.55
CA GLN A 102 1.11 10.37 5.52
C GLN A 102 1.78 9.65 6.70
N ALA A 103 3.03 9.95 7.00
CA ALA A 103 3.75 9.34 8.11
C ALA A 103 3.08 9.63 9.46
N ARG A 104 2.54 10.83 9.67
CA ARG A 104 1.72 11.15 10.85
C ARG A 104 0.48 10.27 10.94
N SER A 105 -0.28 10.14 9.84
CA SER A 105 -1.45 9.25 9.81
C SER A 105 -1.07 7.79 10.11
N CYS A 106 0.05 7.32 9.56
CA CYS A 106 0.57 5.99 9.83
C CYS A 106 0.97 5.80 11.30
N ARG A 107 1.59 6.81 11.93
CA ARG A 107 1.91 6.80 13.36
C ARG A 107 0.67 6.71 14.23
N GLU A 108 -0.39 7.46 13.89
CA GLU A 108 -1.65 7.39 14.63
C GLU A 108 -2.32 6.01 14.55
N ARG A 109 -2.15 5.32 13.42
CA ARG A 109 -2.75 3.99 13.17
C ARG A 109 -1.92 2.83 13.73
N PHE A 110 -0.60 2.91 13.66
CA PHE A 110 0.30 1.76 13.86
C PHE A 110 1.51 2.04 14.77
N GLY A 111 1.69 3.28 15.21
CA GLY A 111 2.91 3.76 15.87
C GLY A 111 2.86 3.78 17.38
#